data_AF-A0A4P6L0V0-F1
#
_entry.id   AF-A0A4P6L0V0-F1
#
_cell.length_a   1.000
_cell.length_b   1.000
_cell.length_c   1.000
_cell.angle_alpha   90.00
_cell.angle_beta   90.00
_cell.angle_gamma   90.00
#
_symmetry.space_group_name_H-M   'P 1'
#
loop_
_entity.id
_entity.type
_entity.pdbx_description
1 polymer ?
#
loop_
_entity_poly.entity_id
_entity_poly.type
_entity_poly.pdbx_seq_one_letter_code
_entity_poly.pdbx_strand_id
1 'polypeptide(L)'
;MHGNRSSSPPRVTRSANRRQPSRMPMNAILDHAAPGAHTIVGSANGTELLAGGIGNDTVTGGAGNDMLQGGRSDRGMWTFTLAGTGTLGASHQATMSGPAQAVALAELDGGAAGLAFLAAPQATLAEVALLYQAAFDRAPDIAGLNHWIGQGATLQAVARGIMMSAEWTADGDTTSSDLAFVRKLYQRVLGREGDDAGVDYWVSMMGRLDSRGDIMLSRADVLLEFALGSEHRARFADGIVVASDTVMRENGWIGGSGDDRLEGGAGSDWLAGGDGTDTAVFSGRAADYRLHVLDGGHVVLGAGTEADTLAGIEKAEFADGTVDLSFTQGGQVETLGLLYQAVLDRDADLAGIGWWAGEDMPADQLAAAFAASAEFRERYDSLSNDAFVEALYAASDLDETAASGTATWLVYLQSHSRAELVGAWIGQADVIDAQFTTVGL
;
A
#
# COMPACT_ATOMS: atom_id res chain seq x y z
N MET A 1 -32.28 47.15 19.26
CA MET A 1 -31.39 47.40 18.10
C MET A 1 -29.97 47.51 18.66
N HIS A 2 -29.24 46.40 18.69
CA HIS A 2 -28.04 46.12 17.86
C HIS A 2 -26.88 47.11 18.09
N GLY A 3 -25.65 46.70 18.40
CA GLY A 3 -25.04 45.38 18.37
C GLY A 3 -23.65 45.37 19.00
N ASN A 4 -23.26 44.16 19.40
CA ASN A 4 -22.01 43.76 20.05
C ASN A 4 -20.90 43.62 18.99
N ARG A 5 -19.67 44.12 19.24
CA ARG A 5 -18.50 43.85 18.38
C ARG A 5 -17.52 42.96 19.14
N SER A 6 -17.60 41.66 18.88
CA SER A 6 -16.56 40.68 19.19
C SER A 6 -15.71 40.47 17.94
N SER A 7 -14.40 40.73 18.04
CA SER A 7 -13.41 40.49 17.00
C SER A 7 -12.93 39.05 17.06
N SER A 8 -13.33 38.22 16.10
CA SER A 8 -12.72 36.91 15.84
C SER A 8 -11.55 37.06 14.85
N PRO A 9 -10.45 36.30 15.00
CA PRO A 9 -9.34 36.30 14.05
C PRO A 9 -9.74 35.58 12.74
N PRO A 10 -9.08 35.90 11.61
CA PRO A 10 -9.46 35.34 10.31
C PRO A 10 -9.08 33.86 10.25
N ARG A 11 -10.10 33.03 10.01
CA ARG A 11 -9.97 31.62 9.67
C ARG A 11 -9.44 31.53 8.24
N VAL A 12 -8.17 31.19 8.07
CA VAL A 12 -7.61 30.84 6.77
C VAL A 12 -8.21 29.49 6.37
N THR A 13 -9.29 29.50 5.60
CA THR A 13 -9.75 28.31 4.90
C THR A 13 -8.86 28.13 3.68
N ARG A 14 -7.83 27.28 3.80
CA ARG A 14 -7.16 26.70 2.62
C ARG A 14 -8.20 25.89 1.87
N SER A 15 -8.77 26.47 0.81
CA SER A 15 -9.44 25.72 -0.23
C SER A 15 -8.35 24.93 -0.96
N ALA A 16 -8.07 23.71 -0.48
CA ALA A 16 -7.34 22.72 -1.25
C ALA A 16 -8.19 22.43 -2.49
N ASN A 17 -7.90 23.14 -3.58
CA ASN A 17 -8.42 22.83 -4.90
C ASN A 17 -7.67 21.59 -5.39
N ARG A 18 -7.92 20.44 -4.75
CA ARG A 18 -7.61 19.12 -5.31
C ARG A 18 -8.47 19.01 -6.56
N ARG A 19 -7.94 19.45 -7.69
CA ARG A 19 -8.49 19.07 -8.99
C ARG A 19 -8.29 17.56 -9.07
N GLN A 20 -9.35 16.81 -8.78
CA GLN A 20 -9.46 15.47 -9.34
C GLN A 20 -9.17 15.58 -10.84
N PRO A 21 -8.38 14.65 -11.43
CA PRO A 21 -8.22 14.63 -12.87
C PRO A 21 -9.62 14.63 -13.48
N SER A 22 -9.90 15.68 -14.24
CA SER A 22 -11.18 15.85 -14.93
C SER A 22 -11.32 14.64 -15.83
N ARG A 23 -12.41 13.86 -15.70
CA ARG A 23 -12.73 12.78 -16.65
C ARG A 23 -12.65 13.36 -18.05
N MET A 24 -11.56 13.08 -18.77
CA MET A 24 -11.36 13.56 -20.12
C MET A 24 -12.36 12.84 -21.04
N PRO A 25 -12.93 13.52 -22.04
CA PRO A 25 -13.86 12.88 -22.96
C PRO A 25 -13.13 11.80 -23.78
N MET A 26 -13.36 10.53 -23.45
CA MET A 26 -12.81 9.36 -24.14
C MET A 26 -13.53 9.14 -25.48
N ASN A 27 -12.76 8.98 -26.57
CA ASN A 27 -13.32 8.79 -27.91
C ASN A 27 -13.39 7.30 -28.35
N ALA A 28 -12.64 6.39 -27.71
CA ALA A 28 -12.71 4.95 -27.98
C ALA A 28 -12.28 4.11 -26.77
N ILE A 29 -12.94 2.96 -26.57
CA ILE A 29 -12.52 1.90 -25.65
C ILE A 29 -12.25 0.66 -26.52
N LEU A 30 -11.01 0.16 -26.52
CA LEU A 30 -10.63 -1.11 -27.12
C LEU A 30 -10.25 -2.06 -25.98
N ASP A 31 -11.12 -3.01 -25.67
CA ASP A 31 -10.99 -3.93 -24.53
C ASP A 31 -11.07 -5.39 -25.00
N HIS A 32 -10.04 -6.17 -24.69
CA HIS A 32 -9.94 -7.58 -25.01
C HIS A 32 -10.10 -8.45 -23.75
N ALA A 33 -11.33 -8.74 -23.36
CA ALA A 33 -11.62 -9.63 -22.23
C ALA A 33 -11.39 -11.14 -22.50
N ALA A 34 -10.89 -11.53 -23.67
CA ALA A 34 -10.65 -12.93 -24.01
C ALA A 34 -9.26 -13.36 -23.53
N PRO A 35 -9.07 -14.59 -23.00
CA PRO A 35 -7.74 -15.08 -22.68
C PRO A 35 -6.86 -15.27 -23.93
N GLY A 36 -5.59 -14.87 -23.85
CA GLY A 36 -4.58 -15.09 -24.88
C GLY A 36 -3.70 -13.87 -25.11
N ALA A 37 -2.65 -14.02 -25.92
CA ALA A 37 -1.83 -12.89 -26.33
C ALA A 37 -2.51 -12.10 -27.46
N HIS A 38 -2.63 -10.79 -27.31
CA HIS A 38 -3.22 -9.87 -28.26
C HIS A 38 -2.22 -8.81 -28.71
N THR A 39 -2.49 -8.24 -29.89
CA THR A 39 -1.80 -7.03 -30.36
C THR A 39 -2.87 -5.98 -30.62
N ILE A 40 -2.82 -4.91 -29.84
CA ILE A 40 -3.75 -3.80 -29.86
C ILE A 40 -3.00 -2.57 -30.34
N VAL A 41 -3.55 -1.89 -31.34
CA VAL A 41 -2.96 -0.68 -31.91
C VAL A 41 -4.05 0.38 -31.96
N GLY A 42 -3.85 1.45 -31.18
CA GLY A 42 -4.67 2.65 -31.16
C GLY A 42 -4.49 3.48 -32.43
N SER A 43 -5.22 4.59 -32.48
CA SER A 43 -5.30 5.41 -33.69
C SER A 43 -4.26 6.53 -33.70
N ALA A 44 -4.20 7.26 -34.82
CA ALA A 44 -3.37 8.45 -34.93
C ALA A 44 -4.05 9.73 -34.40
N ASN A 45 -5.22 9.64 -33.76
CA ASN A 45 -5.94 10.81 -33.28
C ASN A 45 -6.78 10.54 -32.02
N GLY A 46 -6.47 11.23 -30.93
CA GLY A 46 -7.40 11.45 -29.83
C GLY A 46 -6.83 11.04 -28.48
N THR A 47 -7.72 10.74 -27.54
CA THR A 47 -7.38 10.09 -26.26
C THR A 47 -8.16 8.80 -26.23
N GLU A 48 -7.46 7.69 -26.13
CA GLU A 48 -7.99 6.33 -26.21
C GLU A 48 -7.74 5.58 -24.90
N LEU A 49 -8.64 4.63 -24.58
CA LEU A 49 -8.42 3.64 -23.53
C LEU A 49 -8.25 2.28 -24.18
N LEU A 50 -7.09 1.67 -23.99
CA LEU A 50 -6.68 0.40 -24.58
C LEU A 50 -6.39 -0.59 -23.47
N ALA A 51 -6.99 -1.78 -23.50
CA ALA A 51 -6.80 -2.82 -22.50
C ALA A 51 -6.45 -4.16 -23.16
N GLY A 52 -5.28 -4.72 -22.80
CA GLY A 52 -4.77 -6.02 -23.23
C GLY A 52 -5.65 -7.18 -22.76
N GLY A 53 -5.91 -7.22 -21.46
CA GLY A 53 -6.77 -8.20 -20.83
C GLY A 53 -6.01 -9.29 -20.12
N ILE A 54 -6.22 -10.55 -20.51
CA ILE A 54 -5.59 -11.73 -19.91
C ILE A 54 -4.62 -12.30 -20.94
N GLY A 55 -3.33 -12.32 -20.62
CA GLY A 55 -2.28 -12.94 -21.44
C GLY A 55 -1.19 -11.92 -21.75
N ASN A 56 -0.13 -12.37 -22.41
CA ASN A 56 0.98 -11.47 -22.74
C ASN A 56 0.60 -10.63 -23.96
N ASP A 57 0.17 -9.40 -23.71
CA ASP A 57 -0.35 -8.49 -24.72
C ASP A 57 0.70 -7.48 -25.19
N THR A 58 0.50 -6.97 -26.40
CA THR A 58 1.24 -5.82 -26.92
C THR A 58 0.24 -4.72 -27.24
N VAL A 59 0.37 -3.58 -26.57
CA VAL A 59 -0.56 -2.45 -26.68
C VAL A 59 0.21 -1.21 -27.14
N THR A 60 -0.20 -0.62 -28.26
CA THR A 60 0.37 0.63 -28.79
C THR A 60 -0.70 1.72 -28.80
N GLY A 61 -0.45 2.86 -28.16
CA GLY A 61 -1.38 4.00 -28.06
C GLY A 61 -1.54 4.75 -29.38
N GLY A 62 -0.42 5.18 -29.95
CA GLY A 62 -0.39 5.87 -31.23
C GLY A 62 -0.09 7.35 -31.04
N ALA A 63 -1.01 8.24 -31.40
CA ALA A 63 -0.80 9.68 -31.23
C ALA A 63 -1.93 10.30 -30.40
N GLY A 64 -1.54 11.09 -29.40
CA GLY A 64 -2.45 11.69 -28.44
C GLY A 64 -2.07 11.32 -27.02
N ASN A 65 -2.94 11.62 -26.05
CA ASN A 65 -2.69 11.27 -24.67
C ASN A 65 -3.61 10.10 -24.33
N ASP A 66 -3.05 8.89 -24.27
CA ASP A 66 -3.78 7.64 -24.17
C ASP A 66 -3.66 7.00 -22.77
N MET A 67 -4.53 6.04 -22.51
CA MET A 67 -4.51 5.20 -21.31
C MET A 67 -4.39 3.75 -21.74
N LEU A 68 -3.23 3.14 -21.51
CA LEU A 68 -2.94 1.76 -21.81
C LEU A 68 -2.95 0.95 -20.51
N GLN A 69 -3.65 -0.17 -20.56
CA GLN A 69 -3.64 -1.19 -19.53
C GLN A 69 -3.20 -2.51 -20.16
N GLY A 70 -2.17 -3.15 -19.63
CA GLY A 70 -1.79 -4.51 -19.99
C GLY A 70 -2.84 -5.49 -19.47
N GLY A 71 -2.74 -5.82 -18.19
CA GLY A 71 -3.67 -6.66 -17.44
C GLY A 71 -4.24 -6.01 -16.18
N ARG A 72 -4.89 -6.81 -15.33
CA ARG A 72 -5.43 -6.33 -14.04
C ARG A 72 -4.31 -6.33 -13.01
N SER A 73 -4.15 -5.23 -12.28
CA SER A 73 -3.28 -5.16 -11.11
C SER A 73 -4.01 -5.66 -9.87
N ASP A 74 -3.31 -6.36 -8.98
CA ASP A 74 -3.78 -6.71 -7.64
C ASP A 74 -3.58 -5.60 -6.61
N ARG A 75 -2.88 -4.51 -6.95
CA ARG A 75 -2.62 -3.41 -6.01
C ARG A 75 -3.90 -2.68 -5.66
N GLY A 76 -4.19 -2.59 -4.37
CA GLY A 76 -5.38 -1.92 -3.85
C GLY A 76 -6.04 -2.66 -2.70
N MET A 77 -7.25 -2.24 -2.36
CA MET A 77 -8.01 -2.85 -1.28
C MET A 77 -8.72 -4.11 -1.78
N TRP A 78 -8.51 -5.21 -1.07
CA TRP A 78 -9.19 -6.49 -1.29
C TRP A 78 -10.19 -6.76 -0.18
N THR A 79 -11.32 -7.34 -0.56
CA THR A 79 -12.31 -7.87 0.36
C THR A 79 -12.81 -9.21 -0.15
N PHE A 80 -12.74 -10.23 0.70
CA PHE A 80 -13.27 -11.56 0.44
C PHE A 80 -14.49 -11.78 1.31
N THR A 81 -15.63 -12.06 0.69
CA THR A 81 -16.91 -12.19 1.37
C THR A 81 -17.49 -13.56 1.11
N LEU A 82 -17.85 -14.27 2.18
CA LEU A 82 -18.64 -15.46 2.10
C LEU A 82 -20.12 -15.07 2.21
N ALA A 83 -20.87 -15.21 1.12
CA ALA A 83 -22.30 -14.93 1.11
C ALA A 83 -23.07 -15.92 2.00
N GLY A 84 -24.27 -15.56 2.44
CA GLY A 84 -25.16 -16.46 3.20
C GLY A 84 -25.47 -17.79 2.51
N THR A 85 -25.32 -17.85 1.18
CA THR A 85 -25.44 -19.07 0.36
C THR A 85 -24.21 -19.99 0.45
N GLY A 86 -23.15 -19.59 1.14
CA GLY A 86 -21.86 -20.29 1.23
C GLY A 86 -20.94 -20.08 0.03
N THR A 87 -21.27 -19.15 -0.87
CA THR A 87 -20.40 -18.81 -2.02
C THR A 87 -19.37 -17.77 -1.61
N LEU A 88 -18.09 -18.05 -1.84
CA LEU A 88 -17.02 -17.08 -1.63
C LEU A 88 -16.92 -16.18 -2.86
N GLY A 89 -16.87 -14.87 -2.63
CA GLY A 89 -16.61 -13.86 -3.66
C GLY A 89 -15.42 -13.00 -3.28
N ALA A 90 -14.76 -12.44 -4.29
CA ALA A 90 -13.69 -11.47 -4.14
C ALA A 90 -14.13 -10.12 -4.71
N SER A 91 -13.73 -9.04 -4.06
CA SER A 91 -13.87 -7.68 -4.55
C SER A 91 -12.53 -6.97 -4.43
N HIS A 92 -12.18 -6.21 -5.46
CA HIS A 92 -10.96 -5.43 -5.53
C HIS A 92 -11.27 -3.98 -5.86
N GLN A 93 -10.60 -3.08 -5.15
CA GLN A 93 -10.59 -1.65 -5.45
C GLN A 93 -9.15 -1.23 -5.69
N ALA A 94 -8.80 -1.00 -6.96
CA ALA A 94 -7.45 -0.60 -7.35
C ALA A 94 -7.04 0.71 -6.67
N THR A 95 -5.76 0.82 -6.31
CA THR A 95 -5.17 2.03 -5.67
C THR A 95 -5.47 3.31 -6.44
N MET A 96 -5.62 3.20 -7.76
CA MET A 96 -5.73 4.31 -8.70
C MET A 96 -7.09 4.52 -9.37
N SER A 97 -8.12 3.71 -9.09
CA SER A 97 -9.45 4.03 -9.63
C SER A 97 -10.65 3.35 -8.96
N GLY A 98 -11.78 4.06 -9.02
CA GLY A 98 -13.11 3.47 -9.13
C GLY A 98 -13.76 2.91 -7.85
N PRO A 99 -15.07 2.60 -7.91
CA PRO A 99 -15.70 1.77 -6.90
C PRO A 99 -15.11 0.35 -6.93
N ALA A 100 -15.19 -0.36 -5.82
CA ALA A 100 -14.79 -1.77 -5.77
C ALA A 100 -15.53 -2.59 -6.84
N GLN A 101 -14.80 -3.48 -7.50
CA GLN A 101 -15.28 -4.36 -8.55
C GLN A 101 -15.25 -5.81 -8.07
N ALA A 102 -16.26 -6.60 -8.46
CA ALA A 102 -16.23 -8.04 -8.24
C ALA A 102 -15.16 -8.67 -9.14
N VAL A 103 -14.39 -9.61 -8.58
CA VAL A 103 -13.38 -10.40 -9.31
C VAL A 103 -13.80 -11.85 -9.23
N ALA A 104 -13.86 -12.56 -10.37
CA ALA A 104 -14.17 -13.98 -10.33
C ALA A 104 -13.02 -14.73 -9.65
N LEU A 105 -13.32 -15.70 -8.78
CA LEU A 105 -12.27 -16.50 -8.13
C LEU A 105 -11.39 -17.28 -9.13
N ALA A 106 -11.88 -17.50 -10.35
CA ALA A 106 -11.10 -18.13 -11.43
C ALA A 106 -10.05 -17.20 -12.05
N GLU A 107 -10.16 -15.88 -11.84
CA GLU A 107 -9.15 -14.89 -12.22
C GLU A 107 -8.03 -14.80 -11.17
N LEU A 108 -8.19 -15.41 -9.99
CA LEU A 108 -7.19 -15.37 -8.93
C LEU A 108 -6.19 -16.54 -9.08
N ASP A 109 -4.91 -16.25 -8.88
CA ASP A 109 -3.90 -17.28 -8.72
C ASP A 109 -3.99 -17.89 -7.31
N GLY A 110 -4.68 -19.02 -7.19
CA GLY A 110 -4.78 -19.76 -5.93
C GLY A 110 -3.43 -20.32 -5.42
N GLY A 111 -2.38 -20.29 -6.25
CA GLY A 111 -1.01 -20.61 -5.85
C GLY A 111 -0.23 -19.40 -5.31
N ALA A 112 -0.74 -18.18 -5.49
CA ALA A 112 -0.04 -16.97 -5.07
C ALA A 112 0.13 -16.90 -3.55
N ALA A 113 1.27 -16.34 -3.13
CA ALA A 113 1.51 -16.04 -1.72
C ALA A 113 0.44 -15.06 -1.21
N GLY A 114 -0.22 -15.40 -0.11
CA GLY A 114 -1.34 -14.61 0.43
C GLY A 114 -2.73 -15.11 0.03
N LEU A 115 -2.87 -15.98 -0.97
CA LEU A 115 -4.18 -16.52 -1.36
C LEU A 115 -4.43 -17.98 -0.97
N ALA A 116 -3.56 -18.55 -0.13
CA ALA A 116 -3.65 -19.96 0.30
C ALA A 116 -5.01 -20.31 0.97
N PHE A 117 -5.67 -19.36 1.63
CA PHE A 117 -6.99 -19.56 2.24
C PHE A 117 -8.09 -19.89 1.21
N LEU A 118 -7.90 -19.60 -0.07
CA LEU A 118 -8.86 -19.94 -1.13
C LEU A 118 -9.09 -21.45 -1.24
N ALA A 119 -8.11 -22.28 -0.82
CA ALA A 119 -8.22 -23.73 -0.80
C ALA A 119 -8.92 -24.28 0.47
N ALA A 120 -9.21 -23.42 1.46
CA ALA A 120 -9.78 -23.85 2.73
C ALA A 120 -11.30 -24.11 2.63
N PRO A 121 -11.85 -24.99 3.47
CA PRO A 121 -13.30 -25.14 3.58
C PRO A 121 -13.96 -23.82 3.98
N GLN A 122 -15.05 -23.46 3.31
CA GLN A 122 -15.79 -22.21 3.55
C GLN A 122 -16.31 -22.12 4.98
N ALA A 123 -16.65 -23.26 5.60
CA ALA A 123 -17.01 -23.34 7.01
C ALA A 123 -15.86 -22.85 7.92
N THR A 124 -14.62 -23.27 7.64
CA THR A 124 -13.44 -22.83 8.39
C THR A 124 -13.20 -21.34 8.22
N LEU A 125 -13.35 -20.80 7.00
CA LEU A 125 -13.23 -19.35 6.74
C LEU A 125 -14.25 -18.56 7.57
N ALA A 126 -15.51 -18.99 7.58
CA ALA A 126 -16.57 -18.35 8.35
C ALA A 126 -16.31 -18.42 9.86
N GLU A 127 -15.86 -19.57 10.37
CA GLU A 127 -15.61 -19.77 11.81
C GLU A 127 -14.44 -18.92 12.32
N VAL A 128 -13.36 -18.80 11.55
CA VAL A 128 -12.25 -17.89 11.89
C VAL A 128 -12.70 -16.43 11.79
N ALA A 129 -13.47 -16.05 10.76
CA ALA A 129 -13.99 -14.70 10.62
C ALA A 129 -14.93 -14.32 11.78
N LEU A 130 -15.79 -15.23 12.24
CA LEU A 130 -16.66 -15.03 13.41
C LEU A 130 -15.84 -14.87 14.69
N LEU A 131 -14.74 -15.60 14.86
CA LEU A 131 -13.83 -15.42 15.99
C LEU A 131 -13.19 -14.02 15.97
N TYR A 132 -12.73 -13.55 14.82
CA TYR A 132 -12.19 -12.20 14.66
C TYR A 132 -13.25 -11.12 14.90
N GLN A 133 -14.46 -11.29 14.39
CA GLN A 133 -15.55 -10.37 14.68
C GLN A 133 -15.85 -10.32 16.18
N ALA A 134 -15.90 -11.48 16.84
CA ALA A 134 -16.16 -11.53 18.28
C ALA A 134 -15.02 -10.91 19.10
N ALA A 135 -13.76 -11.11 18.66
CA ALA A 135 -12.58 -10.64 19.36
C ALA A 135 -12.30 -9.15 19.12
N PHE A 136 -12.46 -8.67 17.89
CA PHE A 136 -11.94 -7.36 17.43
C PHE A 136 -12.95 -6.51 16.66
N ASP A 137 -14.17 -7.02 16.43
CA ASP A 137 -15.22 -6.33 15.67
C ASP A 137 -14.83 -6.00 14.22
N ARG A 138 -13.96 -6.84 13.62
CA ARG A 138 -13.47 -6.73 12.25
C ARG A 138 -13.17 -8.10 11.65
N ALA A 139 -13.04 -8.15 10.32
CA ALA A 139 -12.48 -9.29 9.62
C ALA A 139 -10.96 -9.43 9.90
N PRO A 140 -10.40 -10.65 9.81
CA PRO A 140 -8.95 -10.81 9.81
C PRO A 140 -8.34 -10.18 8.56
N ASP A 141 -7.09 -9.73 8.69
CA ASP A 141 -6.26 -9.51 7.51
C ASP A 141 -5.89 -10.85 6.85
N ILE A 142 -5.46 -10.78 5.60
CA ILE A 142 -5.21 -11.97 4.77
C ILE A 142 -4.04 -12.80 5.33
N ALA A 143 -3.00 -12.14 5.85
CA ALA A 143 -1.87 -12.82 6.48
C ALA A 143 -2.29 -13.61 7.73
N GLY A 144 -3.09 -13.00 8.61
CA GLY A 144 -3.62 -13.61 9.83
C GLY A 144 -4.56 -14.77 9.53
N LEU A 145 -5.45 -14.64 8.54
CA LEU A 145 -6.31 -15.74 8.11
C LEU A 145 -5.48 -16.94 7.61
N ASN A 146 -4.51 -16.70 6.72
CA ASN A 146 -3.62 -17.74 6.21
C ASN A 146 -2.78 -18.39 7.32
N HIS A 147 -2.35 -17.62 8.33
CA HIS A 147 -1.62 -18.15 9.48
C HIS A 147 -2.43 -19.23 10.21
N TRP A 148 -3.69 -18.96 10.53
CA TRP A 148 -4.55 -19.90 11.26
C TRP A 148 -4.87 -21.15 10.42
N ILE A 149 -5.20 -20.96 9.15
CA ILE A 149 -5.56 -22.05 8.24
C ILE A 149 -4.35 -22.94 7.95
N GLY A 150 -3.20 -22.35 7.66
CA GLY A 150 -1.99 -23.07 7.27
C GLY A 150 -1.42 -23.96 8.38
N GLN A 151 -1.69 -23.65 9.64
CA GLN A 151 -1.27 -24.48 10.79
C GLN A 151 -2.19 -25.68 11.05
N GLY A 152 -3.34 -25.76 10.39
CA GLY A 152 -4.37 -26.76 10.74
C GLY A 152 -4.83 -26.64 12.20
N ALA A 153 -4.79 -25.42 12.75
CA ALA A 153 -5.12 -25.17 14.15
C ALA A 153 -6.61 -25.47 14.40
N THR A 154 -6.92 -26.03 15.57
CA THR A 154 -8.32 -26.11 16.01
C THR A 154 -8.83 -24.71 16.32
N LEU A 155 -10.14 -24.46 16.18
CA LEU A 155 -10.71 -23.15 16.52
C LEU A 155 -10.44 -22.75 17.98
N GLN A 156 -10.31 -23.73 18.87
CA GLN A 156 -9.90 -23.49 20.25
C GLN A 156 -8.45 -22.99 20.35
N ALA A 157 -7.53 -23.53 19.54
CA ALA A 157 -6.16 -23.04 19.44
C ALA A 157 -6.11 -21.63 18.82
N VAL A 158 -6.92 -21.36 17.79
CA VAL A 158 -7.07 -20.02 17.20
C VAL A 158 -7.55 -19.02 18.25
N ALA A 159 -8.62 -19.33 19.00
CA ALA A 159 -9.15 -18.46 20.05
C ALA A 159 -8.11 -18.16 21.14
N ARG A 160 -7.34 -19.17 21.58
CA ARG A 160 -6.23 -18.97 22.53
C ARG A 160 -5.13 -18.08 21.94
N GLY A 161 -4.75 -18.32 20.69
CA GLY A 161 -3.72 -17.55 19.99
C GLY A 161 -4.10 -16.08 19.84
N ILE A 162 -5.36 -15.80 19.47
CA ILE A 162 -5.93 -14.46 19.45
C ILE A 162 -5.78 -13.79 20.82
N MET A 163 -6.16 -14.46 21.90
CA MET A 163 -6.06 -13.88 23.25
C MET A 163 -4.62 -13.66 23.74
N MET A 164 -3.65 -14.35 23.16
CA MET A 164 -2.21 -14.18 23.45
C MET A 164 -1.53 -13.18 22.51
N SER A 165 -2.25 -12.64 21.52
CA SER A 165 -1.71 -11.71 20.54
C SER A 165 -1.40 -10.34 21.14
N ALA A 166 -0.49 -9.63 20.50
CA ALA A 166 -0.22 -8.23 20.82
C ALA A 166 -1.46 -7.35 20.64
N GLU A 167 -2.30 -7.66 19.65
CA GLU A 167 -3.55 -6.93 19.37
C GLU A 167 -4.55 -7.05 20.52
N TRP A 168 -4.77 -8.27 21.04
CA TRP A 168 -5.63 -8.48 22.21
C TRP A 168 -5.11 -7.75 23.46
N THR A 169 -3.78 -7.74 23.62
CA THR A 169 -3.14 -7.01 24.71
C THR A 169 -3.34 -5.49 24.58
N ALA A 170 -3.29 -4.96 23.36
CA ALA A 170 -3.51 -3.56 23.06
C ALA A 170 -4.97 -3.12 23.24
N ASP A 171 -5.96 -3.99 23.02
CA ASP A 171 -7.39 -3.74 23.32
C ASP A 171 -7.68 -3.63 24.83
N GLY A 172 -6.66 -3.81 25.69
CA GLY A 172 -6.72 -3.54 27.13
C GLY A 172 -7.47 -4.58 27.97
N ASP A 173 -7.83 -5.73 27.38
CA ASP A 173 -8.68 -6.75 28.02
C ASP A 173 -7.91 -7.80 28.83
N THR A 174 -6.62 -7.59 29.06
CA THR A 174 -5.75 -8.55 29.76
C THR A 174 -5.87 -8.49 31.28
N THR A 175 -6.49 -7.45 31.83
CA THR A 175 -6.61 -7.22 33.29
C THR A 175 -8.07 -7.16 33.77
N SER A 176 -9.04 -7.35 32.86
CA SER A 176 -10.47 -7.37 33.19
C SER A 176 -10.82 -8.56 34.09
N SER A 177 -11.84 -8.42 34.94
CA SER A 177 -12.42 -9.58 35.64
C SER A 177 -13.23 -10.45 34.68
N ASP A 178 -13.47 -11.71 35.02
CA ASP A 178 -14.29 -12.60 34.16
C ASP A 178 -15.72 -12.06 33.96
N LEU A 179 -16.28 -11.39 34.97
CA LEU A 179 -17.56 -10.70 34.84
C LEU A 179 -17.50 -9.57 33.80
N ALA A 180 -16.44 -8.76 33.81
CA ALA A 180 -16.27 -7.69 32.85
C ALA A 180 -16.06 -8.23 31.43
N PHE A 181 -15.26 -9.30 31.30
CA PHE A 181 -15.01 -10.01 30.05
C PHE A 181 -16.31 -10.56 29.43
N VAL A 182 -17.11 -11.31 30.20
CA VAL A 182 -18.40 -11.87 29.70
C VAL A 182 -19.36 -10.76 29.28
N ARG A 183 -19.48 -9.68 30.07
CA ARG A 183 -20.35 -8.55 29.70
C ARG A 183 -19.91 -7.86 28.42
N LYS A 184 -18.59 -7.71 28.22
CA LYS A 184 -18.03 -7.16 26.98
C LYS A 184 -18.37 -8.04 25.77
N LEU A 185 -18.30 -9.36 25.92
CA LEU A 185 -18.70 -10.29 24.84
C LEU A 185 -20.20 -10.17 24.51
N TYR A 186 -21.08 -10.07 25.50
CA TYR A 186 -22.51 -9.79 25.22
C TYR A 186 -22.70 -8.50 24.41
N GLN A 187 -22.01 -7.43 24.77
CA GLN A 187 -22.12 -6.15 24.07
C GLN A 187 -21.52 -6.21 22.65
N ARG A 188 -20.29 -6.69 22.49
CA ARG A 188 -19.57 -6.73 21.21
C ARG A 188 -20.20 -7.75 20.25
N VAL A 189 -20.35 -9.00 20.71
CA VAL A 189 -20.79 -10.12 19.88
C VAL A 189 -22.30 -10.09 19.65
N LEU A 190 -23.08 -9.85 20.71
CA LEU A 190 -24.54 -9.94 20.71
C LEU A 190 -25.24 -8.58 20.74
N GLY A 191 -24.51 -7.46 20.74
CA GLY A 191 -25.08 -6.11 20.63
C GLY A 191 -26.10 -5.75 21.71
N ARG A 192 -26.06 -6.45 22.85
CA ARG A 192 -27.01 -6.30 23.94
C ARG A 192 -26.34 -6.58 25.27
N GLU A 193 -27.00 -6.19 26.35
CA GLU A 193 -26.60 -6.66 27.67
C GLU A 193 -27.02 -8.12 27.85
N GLY A 194 -26.16 -8.90 28.51
CA GLY A 194 -26.53 -10.23 28.99
C GLY A 194 -27.45 -10.08 30.19
N ASP A 195 -28.50 -10.90 30.27
CA ASP A 195 -29.30 -11.00 31.48
C ASP A 195 -28.47 -11.60 32.63
N ASP A 196 -28.86 -11.31 33.87
CA ASP A 196 -28.11 -11.71 35.06
C ASP A 196 -27.86 -13.23 35.12
N ALA A 197 -28.85 -14.05 34.75
CA ALA A 197 -28.72 -15.50 34.76
C ALA A 197 -27.73 -16.01 33.70
N GLY A 198 -27.76 -15.43 32.50
CA GLY A 198 -26.84 -15.76 31.42
C GLY A 198 -25.41 -15.33 31.71
N VAL A 199 -25.20 -14.15 32.30
CA VAL A 199 -23.88 -13.69 32.73
C VAL A 199 -23.33 -14.57 33.86
N ASP A 200 -24.16 -14.85 34.88
CA ASP A 200 -23.78 -15.70 36.01
C ASP A 200 -23.43 -17.12 35.57
N TYR A 201 -24.15 -17.67 34.59
CA TYR A 201 -23.84 -18.98 34.01
C TYR A 201 -22.39 -19.04 33.50
N TRP A 202 -22.00 -18.11 32.63
CA TRP A 202 -20.65 -18.09 32.05
C TRP A 202 -19.56 -17.87 33.10
N VAL A 203 -19.74 -16.88 33.97
CA VAL A 203 -18.78 -16.59 35.05
C VAL A 203 -18.62 -17.79 35.98
N SER A 204 -19.72 -18.46 36.32
CA SER A 204 -19.67 -19.67 37.15
C SER A 204 -18.92 -20.82 36.46
N MET A 205 -19.07 -20.97 35.14
CA MET A 205 -18.45 -22.05 34.40
C MET A 205 -16.93 -21.84 34.27
N MET A 206 -16.48 -20.59 34.14
CA MET A 206 -15.06 -20.23 34.14
C MET A 206 -14.38 -20.46 35.49
N GLY A 207 -15.15 -20.40 36.59
CA GLY A 207 -14.65 -20.71 37.93
C GLY A 207 -14.67 -22.19 38.31
N ARG A 208 -15.23 -23.08 37.48
CA ARG A 208 -15.30 -24.53 37.76
C ARG A 208 -14.03 -25.24 37.35
N LEU A 209 -13.65 -26.23 38.16
CA LEU A 209 -12.59 -27.17 37.84
C LEU A 209 -13.17 -28.53 37.45
N ASP A 210 -12.54 -29.21 36.50
CA ASP A 210 -12.87 -30.57 36.13
C ASP A 210 -12.38 -31.58 37.21
N SER A 211 -12.61 -32.87 36.97
CA SER A 211 -12.18 -33.93 37.89
C SER A 211 -10.65 -34.03 38.09
N ARG A 212 -9.85 -33.36 37.25
CA ARG A 212 -8.38 -33.32 37.29
C ARG A 212 -7.88 -32.03 37.95
N GLY A 213 -8.76 -31.09 38.27
CA GLY A 213 -8.41 -29.80 38.85
C GLY A 213 -8.10 -28.72 37.81
N ASP A 214 -8.35 -28.98 36.52
CA ASP A 214 -8.14 -28.02 35.43
C ASP A 214 -9.40 -27.17 35.22
N ILE A 215 -9.24 -25.92 34.79
CA ILE A 215 -10.37 -25.02 34.52
C ILE A 215 -11.26 -25.62 33.43
N MET A 216 -12.58 -25.70 33.68
CA MET A 216 -13.54 -26.31 32.76
C MET A 216 -13.75 -25.48 31.49
N LEU A 217 -13.91 -24.16 31.62
CA LEU A 217 -13.95 -23.24 30.47
C LEU A 217 -12.94 -22.12 30.67
N SER A 218 -11.95 -22.06 29.78
CA SER A 218 -11.06 -20.91 29.69
C SER A 218 -11.77 -19.72 29.04
N ARG A 219 -11.19 -18.52 29.17
CA ARG A 219 -11.66 -17.34 28.42
C ARG A 219 -11.70 -17.57 26.90
N ALA A 220 -10.75 -18.34 26.38
CA ALA A 220 -10.71 -18.68 24.97
C ALA A 220 -11.89 -19.58 24.57
N ASP A 221 -12.31 -20.49 25.45
CA ASP A 221 -13.50 -21.32 25.22
C ASP A 221 -14.77 -20.49 25.23
N VAL A 222 -14.89 -19.54 26.18
CA VAL A 222 -16.04 -18.63 26.23
C VAL A 222 -16.08 -17.72 25.00
N LEU A 223 -14.95 -17.16 24.56
CA LEU A 223 -14.87 -16.39 23.32
C LEU A 223 -15.34 -17.23 22.12
N LEU A 224 -14.86 -18.47 22.01
CA LEU A 224 -15.23 -19.39 20.94
C LEU A 224 -16.74 -19.70 20.95
N GLU A 225 -17.31 -19.99 22.12
CA GLU A 225 -18.75 -20.26 22.25
C GLU A 225 -19.61 -19.06 21.88
N PHE A 226 -19.22 -17.84 22.27
CA PHE A 226 -19.89 -16.62 21.83
C PHE A 226 -19.76 -16.41 20.32
N ALA A 227 -18.55 -16.58 19.77
CA ALA A 227 -18.27 -16.40 18.35
C ALA A 227 -19.09 -17.37 17.47
N LEU A 228 -19.23 -18.62 17.90
CA LEU A 228 -19.94 -19.65 17.15
C LEU A 228 -21.42 -19.79 17.55
N GLY A 229 -21.87 -19.03 18.55
CA GLY A 229 -23.25 -19.05 19.02
C GLY A 229 -24.24 -18.79 17.88
N SER A 230 -25.40 -19.45 17.93
CA SER A 230 -26.44 -19.31 16.90
C SER A 230 -26.91 -17.86 16.73
N GLU A 231 -26.93 -17.08 17.81
CA GLU A 231 -27.31 -15.66 17.78
C GLU A 231 -26.26 -14.82 17.04
N HIS A 232 -24.96 -15.06 17.26
CA HIS A 232 -23.90 -14.37 16.55
C HIS A 232 -23.90 -14.75 15.06
N ARG A 233 -23.97 -16.06 14.76
CA ARG A 233 -24.09 -16.55 13.38
C ARG A 233 -25.30 -15.95 12.64
N ALA A 234 -26.43 -15.77 13.32
CA ALA A 234 -27.62 -15.18 12.72
C ALA A 234 -27.42 -13.71 12.28
N ARG A 235 -26.50 -12.97 12.91
CA ARG A 235 -26.16 -11.59 12.48
C ARG A 235 -25.45 -11.54 11.13
N PHE A 236 -24.80 -12.62 10.76
CA PHE A 236 -24.07 -12.78 9.50
C PHE A 236 -24.77 -13.73 8.54
N ALA A 237 -26.09 -13.91 8.69
CA ALA A 237 -26.87 -14.82 7.86
C ALA A 237 -26.86 -14.44 6.36
N ASP A 238 -26.72 -13.15 6.06
CA ASP A 238 -26.64 -12.65 4.67
C ASP A 238 -25.20 -12.72 4.10
N GLY A 239 -24.20 -12.89 4.97
CA GLY A 239 -22.80 -13.05 4.61
C GLY A 239 -21.85 -12.44 5.63
N ILE A 240 -20.58 -12.80 5.52
CA ILE A 240 -19.48 -12.32 6.36
C ILE A 240 -18.24 -12.02 5.53
N VAL A 241 -17.55 -10.91 5.83
CA VAL A 241 -16.23 -10.64 5.28
C VAL A 241 -15.25 -11.58 5.97
N VAL A 242 -14.65 -12.49 5.21
CA VAL A 242 -13.73 -13.50 5.74
C VAL A 242 -12.28 -13.03 5.73
N ALA A 243 -11.93 -12.09 4.85
CA ALA A 243 -10.62 -11.46 4.82
C ALA A 243 -10.70 -10.07 4.18
N SER A 244 -9.85 -9.15 4.62
CA SER A 244 -9.67 -7.85 3.96
C SER A 244 -8.24 -7.37 4.14
N ASP A 245 -7.64 -6.82 3.09
CA ASP A 245 -6.28 -6.27 3.16
C ASP A 245 -6.09 -5.15 2.14
N THR A 246 -5.06 -4.31 2.34
CA THR A 246 -4.61 -3.34 1.34
C THR A 246 -3.26 -3.78 0.79
N VAL A 247 -3.25 -4.21 -0.47
CA VAL A 247 -2.07 -4.66 -1.18
C VAL A 247 -1.38 -3.44 -1.83
N MET A 248 -0.16 -3.15 -1.40
CA MET A 248 0.57 -1.96 -1.88
C MET A 248 1.54 -2.26 -3.03
N ARG A 249 1.93 -3.53 -3.19
CA ARG A 249 2.86 -4.03 -4.22
C ARG A 249 2.26 -5.27 -4.86
N GLU A 250 2.60 -5.52 -6.12
CA GLU A 250 2.17 -6.72 -6.82
C GLU A 250 2.60 -7.99 -6.09
N ASN A 251 1.65 -8.89 -5.89
CA ASN A 251 1.86 -10.21 -5.30
C ASN A 251 1.49 -11.34 -6.28
N GLY A 252 1.14 -11.00 -7.53
CA GLY A 252 0.72 -11.94 -8.56
C GLY A 252 -0.62 -12.61 -8.23
N TRP A 253 -1.53 -11.90 -7.57
CA TRP A 253 -2.83 -12.46 -7.19
C TRP A 253 -3.77 -12.63 -8.38
N ILE A 254 -3.57 -11.92 -9.48
CA ILE A 254 -4.32 -12.11 -10.72
C ILE A 254 -3.62 -13.15 -11.59
N GLY A 255 -4.27 -14.29 -11.74
CA GLY A 255 -3.82 -15.36 -12.62
C GLY A 255 -3.95 -14.97 -14.09
N GLY A 256 -2.88 -15.17 -14.85
CA GLY A 256 -2.88 -14.98 -16.29
C GLY A 256 -2.99 -13.54 -16.76
N SER A 257 -2.71 -12.55 -15.89
CA SER A 257 -2.61 -11.13 -16.28
C SER A 257 -1.67 -10.96 -17.47
N GLY A 258 -0.44 -11.49 -17.37
CA GLY A 258 0.49 -11.59 -18.50
C GLY A 258 1.82 -10.91 -18.21
N ASP A 259 2.79 -11.04 -19.13
CA ASP A 259 3.92 -10.12 -19.22
C ASP A 259 3.67 -9.23 -20.43
N ASP A 260 3.23 -8.00 -20.20
CA ASP A 260 2.72 -7.09 -21.22
C ASP A 260 3.78 -6.15 -21.76
N ARG A 261 3.55 -5.68 -22.99
CA ARG A 261 4.40 -4.71 -23.66
C ARG A 261 3.58 -3.49 -24.09
N LEU A 262 3.85 -2.34 -23.50
CA LEU A 262 3.08 -1.11 -23.68
C LEU A 262 3.94 -0.02 -24.35
N GLU A 263 3.49 0.51 -25.49
CA GLU A 263 4.10 1.64 -26.19
C GLU A 263 3.08 2.77 -26.27
N GLY A 264 3.26 3.84 -25.47
CA GLY A 264 2.34 4.99 -25.49
C GLY A 264 2.28 5.65 -26.87
N GLY A 265 3.46 6.02 -27.39
CA GLY A 265 3.60 6.63 -28.69
C GLY A 265 3.93 8.12 -28.55
N ALA A 266 3.21 8.98 -29.25
CA ALA A 266 3.40 10.42 -29.19
C ALA A 266 2.36 11.07 -28.29
N GLY A 267 2.79 11.90 -27.34
CA GLY A 267 1.93 12.55 -26.37
C GLY A 267 2.35 12.25 -24.93
N SER A 268 1.45 12.46 -23.99
CA SER A 268 1.67 12.13 -22.58
C SER A 268 0.68 11.07 -22.15
N ASP A 269 1.18 9.84 -22.04
CA ASP A 269 0.35 8.64 -21.87
C ASP A 269 0.32 8.14 -20.42
N TRP A 270 -0.66 7.30 -20.14
CA TRP A 270 -0.74 6.51 -18.91
C TRP A 270 -0.53 5.04 -19.24
N LEU A 271 0.55 4.43 -18.76
CA LEU A 271 0.88 3.02 -18.99
C LEU A 271 0.77 2.25 -17.68
N ALA A 272 -0.23 1.37 -17.58
CA ALA A 272 -0.43 0.48 -16.46
C ALA A 272 -0.18 -0.97 -16.89
N GLY A 273 0.89 -1.62 -16.42
CA GLY A 273 1.18 -3.01 -16.80
C GLY A 273 0.18 -3.99 -16.21
N GLY A 274 0.10 -4.08 -14.89
CA GLY A 274 -0.81 -5.01 -14.23
C GLY A 274 -0.04 -5.91 -13.27
N ASP A 275 -0.56 -7.11 -12.99
CA ASP A 275 0.28 -8.17 -12.43
C ASP A 275 1.10 -8.78 -13.57
N GLY A 276 2.40 -9.03 -13.35
CA GLY A 276 3.25 -9.52 -14.42
C GLY A 276 4.68 -9.03 -14.30
N THR A 277 5.46 -9.24 -15.36
CA THR A 277 6.68 -8.47 -15.62
C THR A 277 6.47 -7.65 -16.89
N ASP A 278 6.05 -6.41 -16.72
CA ASP A 278 5.57 -5.57 -17.80
C ASP A 278 6.66 -4.63 -18.32
N THR A 279 6.59 -4.33 -19.62
CA THR A 279 7.59 -3.55 -20.35
C THR A 279 6.97 -2.32 -20.99
N ALA A 280 7.37 -1.14 -20.54
CA ALA A 280 7.13 0.12 -21.26
C ALA A 280 8.18 0.29 -22.36
N VAL A 281 7.76 0.75 -23.54
CA VAL A 281 8.59 0.86 -24.74
C VAL A 281 8.76 2.32 -25.14
N PHE A 282 9.99 2.72 -25.35
CA PHE A 282 10.40 4.08 -25.66
C PHE A 282 11.25 4.12 -26.94
N SER A 283 10.96 5.06 -27.82
CA SER A 283 11.60 5.15 -29.14
C SER A 283 13.00 5.79 -29.10
N GLY A 284 13.31 6.56 -28.05
CA GLY A 284 14.61 7.23 -27.85
C GLY A 284 15.63 6.36 -27.10
N ARG A 285 16.81 6.93 -26.82
CA ARG A 285 17.83 6.28 -25.98
C ARG A 285 17.54 6.54 -24.51
N ALA A 286 17.95 5.65 -23.62
CA ALA A 286 17.71 5.81 -22.17
C ALA A 286 18.22 7.16 -21.62
N ALA A 287 19.35 7.66 -22.15
CA ALA A 287 19.94 8.93 -21.74
C ALA A 287 19.14 10.19 -22.15
N ASP A 288 18.14 10.03 -23.03
CA ASP A 288 17.26 11.12 -23.47
C ASP A 288 16.05 11.30 -22.54
N TYR A 289 15.84 10.36 -21.62
CA TYR A 289 14.68 10.34 -20.71
C TYR A 289 15.07 10.71 -19.28
N ARG A 290 14.12 11.32 -18.58
CA ARG A 290 14.23 11.72 -17.17
C ARG A 290 13.15 11.02 -16.37
N LEU A 291 13.55 10.41 -15.26
CA LEU A 291 12.64 9.84 -14.27
C LEU A 291 12.21 10.96 -13.33
N HIS A 292 10.90 11.11 -13.17
CA HIS A 292 10.30 12.01 -12.21
C HIS A 292 9.45 11.20 -11.23
N VAL A 293 9.59 11.48 -9.93
CA VAL A 293 8.74 10.87 -8.91
C VAL A 293 7.66 11.89 -8.53
N LEU A 294 6.39 11.54 -8.74
CA LEU A 294 5.27 12.36 -8.34
C LEU A 294 4.83 12.03 -6.90
N ASP A 295 4.11 12.99 -6.28
CA ASP A 295 3.41 12.77 -5.01
C ASP A 295 2.50 11.54 -5.10
N GLY A 296 2.57 10.66 -4.09
CA GLY A 296 1.89 9.35 -4.09
C GLY A 296 2.66 8.20 -4.75
N GLY A 297 3.92 8.41 -5.17
CA GLY A 297 4.82 7.36 -5.64
C GLY A 297 4.61 6.94 -7.10
N HIS A 298 3.91 7.75 -7.90
CA HIS A 298 3.83 7.52 -9.34
C HIS A 298 5.14 7.92 -9.99
N VAL A 299 5.55 7.14 -10.98
CA VAL A 299 6.74 7.42 -11.75
C VAL A 299 6.34 7.95 -13.11
N VAL A 300 6.96 9.05 -13.50
CA VAL A 300 6.83 9.64 -14.82
C VAL A 300 8.15 9.52 -15.53
N LEU A 301 8.13 9.06 -16.78
CA LEU A 301 9.30 9.03 -17.64
C LEU A 301 9.04 9.92 -18.84
N GLY A 302 9.87 10.94 -19.05
CA GLY A 302 9.65 11.90 -20.13
C GLY A 302 10.92 12.32 -20.85
N ALA A 303 10.73 12.75 -22.11
CA ALA A 303 11.74 13.35 -22.95
C ALA A 303 11.24 14.73 -23.41
N GLY A 304 11.80 15.80 -22.84
CA GLY A 304 11.39 17.17 -23.18
C GLY A 304 10.04 17.55 -22.56
N THR A 305 9.02 17.81 -23.40
CA THR A 305 7.68 18.24 -22.96
C THR A 305 6.65 17.13 -22.94
N GLU A 306 6.99 15.95 -23.48
CA GLU A 306 6.16 14.75 -23.49
C GLU A 306 6.67 13.80 -22.41
N ALA A 307 5.75 13.22 -21.65
CA ALA A 307 6.06 12.39 -20.51
C ALA A 307 4.94 11.39 -20.23
N ASP A 308 5.33 10.15 -20.02
CA ASP A 308 4.43 9.03 -19.74
C ASP A 308 4.42 8.73 -18.26
N THR A 309 3.23 8.45 -17.71
CA THR A 309 3.09 8.00 -16.34
C THR A 309 3.02 6.48 -16.30
N LEU A 310 3.87 5.87 -15.48
CA LEU A 310 4.03 4.42 -15.38
C LEU A 310 3.49 3.90 -14.04
N ALA A 311 2.78 2.77 -14.08
CA ALA A 311 2.31 2.05 -12.90
C ALA A 311 2.35 0.53 -13.15
N GLY A 312 2.94 -0.25 -12.24
CA GLY A 312 3.14 -1.70 -12.45
C GLY A 312 3.93 -1.97 -13.72
N ILE A 313 5.13 -1.38 -13.83
CA ILE A 313 6.06 -1.55 -14.95
C ILE A 313 7.43 -1.87 -14.36
N GLU A 314 7.98 -3.00 -14.77
CA GLU A 314 9.25 -3.54 -14.28
C GLU A 314 10.39 -3.28 -15.26
N LYS A 315 10.07 -3.00 -16.53
CA LYS A 315 11.09 -2.80 -17.57
C LYS A 315 10.77 -1.59 -18.43
N ALA A 316 11.81 -0.80 -18.74
CA ALA A 316 11.77 0.16 -19.82
C ALA A 316 12.68 -0.29 -20.96
N GLU A 317 12.12 -0.53 -22.13
CA GLU A 317 12.89 -0.80 -23.34
C GLU A 317 13.10 0.48 -24.14
N PHE A 318 14.37 0.86 -24.34
CA PHE A 318 14.81 1.98 -25.15
C PHE A 318 15.50 1.49 -26.43
N ALA A 319 15.76 2.40 -27.35
CA ALA A 319 16.46 2.11 -28.61
C ALA A 319 17.89 1.55 -28.42
N ASP A 320 18.52 1.78 -27.26
CA ASP A 320 19.87 1.34 -26.93
C ASP A 320 19.97 0.27 -25.83
N GLY A 321 18.83 -0.21 -25.31
CA GLY A 321 18.80 -1.31 -24.34
C GLY A 321 17.58 -1.28 -23.42
N THR A 322 17.52 -2.26 -22.52
CA THR A 322 16.47 -2.37 -21.51
C THR A 322 17.02 -1.97 -20.14
N VAL A 323 16.27 -1.13 -19.43
CA VAL A 323 16.52 -0.73 -18.04
C VAL A 323 15.50 -1.43 -17.14
N ASP A 324 15.98 -1.97 -16.02
CA ASP A 324 15.12 -2.49 -14.96
C ASP A 324 14.51 -1.32 -14.17
N LEU A 325 13.19 -1.25 -14.15
CA LEU A 325 12.38 -0.28 -13.42
C LEU A 325 11.66 -0.91 -12.23
N SER A 326 11.91 -2.18 -11.87
CA SER A 326 11.26 -2.85 -10.73
C SER A 326 11.41 -2.07 -9.41
N PHE A 327 12.49 -1.28 -9.30
CA PHE A 327 12.72 -0.40 -8.16
C PHE A 327 11.64 0.69 -7.98
N THR A 328 10.99 1.11 -9.06
CA THR A 328 9.90 2.10 -9.08
C THR A 328 8.63 1.64 -8.38
N GLN A 329 8.48 0.32 -8.20
CA GLN A 329 7.36 -0.26 -7.45
C GLN A 329 7.61 -0.27 -5.92
N GLY A 330 8.78 0.17 -5.46
CA GLY A 330 9.17 0.23 -4.06
C GLY A 330 9.03 1.63 -3.44
N GLY A 331 9.02 1.69 -2.10
CA GLY A 331 8.90 2.97 -1.36
C GLY A 331 10.18 3.79 -1.25
N GLN A 332 11.29 3.36 -1.88
CA GLN A 332 12.61 4.00 -1.71
C GLN A 332 12.95 5.03 -2.77
N VAL A 333 12.24 5.07 -3.90
CA VAL A 333 12.62 5.92 -5.04
C VAL A 333 12.57 7.41 -4.69
N GLU A 334 11.59 7.82 -3.89
CA GLU A 334 11.51 9.17 -3.34
C GLU A 334 12.73 9.49 -2.45
N THR A 335 13.06 8.59 -1.52
CA THR A 335 14.23 8.78 -0.63
C THR A 335 15.52 8.88 -1.44
N LEU A 336 15.68 8.05 -2.47
CA LEU A 336 16.85 8.08 -3.35
C LEU A 336 16.89 9.37 -4.17
N GLY A 337 15.77 9.80 -4.74
CA GLY A 337 15.69 11.07 -5.47
C GLY A 337 16.10 12.25 -4.59
N LEU A 338 15.63 12.30 -3.34
CA LEU A 338 16.02 13.33 -2.36
C LEU A 338 17.51 13.26 -2.02
N LEU A 339 18.09 12.07 -1.89
CA LEU A 339 19.53 11.90 -1.68
C LEU A 339 20.36 12.40 -2.88
N TYR A 340 19.87 12.28 -4.11
CA TYR A 340 20.57 12.83 -5.27
C TYR A 340 20.38 14.35 -5.39
N GLN A 341 19.15 14.85 -5.33
CA GLN A 341 18.89 16.27 -5.58
C GLN A 341 19.20 17.13 -4.34
N ALA A 342 18.57 16.87 -3.20
CA ALA A 342 18.73 17.70 -2.00
C ALA A 342 20.12 17.59 -1.34
N VAL A 343 20.88 16.54 -1.67
CA VAL A 343 22.19 16.28 -1.05
C VAL A 343 23.33 16.29 -2.05
N LEU A 344 23.20 15.84 -3.30
CA LEU A 344 24.31 15.95 -4.28
C LEU A 344 24.12 17.09 -5.29
N ASP A 345 22.99 17.79 -5.28
CA ASP A 345 22.67 18.88 -6.20
C ASP A 345 22.72 18.44 -7.66
N ARG A 346 22.17 17.25 -7.93
CA ARG A 346 22.05 16.71 -9.29
C ARG A 346 20.97 15.64 -9.39
N ASP A 347 20.55 15.38 -10.62
CA ASP A 347 19.67 14.26 -10.90
C ASP A 347 20.41 12.92 -10.81
N ALA A 348 19.68 11.89 -10.36
CA ALA A 348 20.13 10.52 -10.45
C ALA A 348 20.08 10.05 -11.91
N ASP A 349 21.07 9.27 -12.34
CA ASP A 349 20.90 8.45 -13.54
C ASP A 349 20.13 7.17 -13.21
N LEU A 350 19.41 6.62 -14.19
CA LEU A 350 18.56 5.44 -14.01
C LEU A 350 19.35 4.22 -13.47
N ALA A 351 20.60 4.06 -13.88
CA ALA A 351 21.43 2.94 -13.44
C ALA A 351 21.87 3.13 -11.96
N GLY A 352 22.23 4.35 -11.57
CA GLY A 352 22.61 4.69 -10.20
C GLY A 352 21.47 4.51 -9.20
N ILE A 353 20.28 5.04 -9.50
CA ILE A 353 19.11 4.88 -8.62
C ILE A 353 18.66 3.41 -8.54
N GLY A 354 18.67 2.69 -9.67
CA GLY A 354 18.36 1.27 -9.71
C GLY A 354 19.34 0.43 -8.90
N TRP A 355 20.64 0.75 -8.96
CA TRP A 355 21.66 0.08 -8.15
C TRP A 355 21.40 0.27 -6.66
N TRP A 356 21.18 1.50 -6.20
CA TRP A 356 20.91 1.77 -4.79
C TRP A 356 19.63 1.09 -4.29
N ALA A 357 18.56 1.12 -5.08
CA ALA A 357 17.32 0.47 -4.69
C ALA A 357 17.46 -1.07 -4.63
N GLY A 358 18.32 -1.64 -5.48
CA GLY A 358 18.64 -3.08 -5.47
C GLY A 358 19.38 -3.56 -4.22
N GLU A 359 20.00 -2.66 -3.46
CA GLU A 359 20.66 -3.01 -2.18
C GLU A 359 19.65 -3.31 -1.05
N ASP A 360 18.36 -3.00 -1.24
CA ASP A 360 17.24 -3.29 -0.32
C ASP A 360 17.52 -2.88 1.14
N MET A 361 18.18 -1.73 1.32
CA MET A 361 18.56 -1.23 2.63
C MET A 361 17.39 -0.50 3.32
N PRO A 362 17.23 -0.62 4.65
CA PRO A 362 16.38 0.27 5.42
C PRO A 362 16.76 1.74 5.22
N ALA A 363 15.79 2.66 5.26
CA ALA A 363 16.02 4.07 4.91
C ALA A 363 17.11 4.77 5.76
N ASP A 364 17.22 4.41 7.05
CA ASP A 364 18.26 4.92 7.95
C ASP A 364 19.67 4.42 7.57
N GLN A 365 19.77 3.16 7.13
CA GLN A 365 21.02 2.60 6.62
C GLN A 365 21.36 3.15 5.23
N LEU A 366 20.35 3.40 4.41
CA LEU A 366 20.51 3.92 3.05
C LEU A 366 21.19 5.28 3.05
N ALA A 367 20.73 6.22 3.89
CA ALA A 367 21.36 7.53 4.02
C ALA A 367 22.83 7.43 4.49
N ALA A 368 23.12 6.50 5.41
CA ALA A 368 24.48 6.27 5.89
C ALA A 368 25.39 5.66 4.81
N ALA A 369 24.89 4.68 4.05
CA ALA A 369 25.61 4.09 2.93
C ALA A 369 25.85 5.11 1.82
N PHE A 370 24.85 5.94 1.52
CA PHE A 370 24.96 7.03 0.55
C PHE A 370 26.01 8.07 0.97
N ALA A 371 26.04 8.45 2.26
CA ALA A 371 27.07 9.33 2.81
C ALA A 371 28.48 8.71 2.81
N ALA A 372 28.59 7.38 2.78
CA ALA A 372 29.85 6.66 2.64
C ALA A 372 30.31 6.48 1.17
N SER A 373 29.46 6.85 0.20
CA SER A 373 29.79 6.76 -1.22
C SER A 373 31.03 7.60 -1.57
N ALA A 374 31.73 7.22 -2.65
CA ALA A 374 32.91 7.97 -3.10
C ALA A 374 32.54 9.41 -3.48
N GLU A 375 31.39 9.58 -4.14
CA GLU A 375 30.90 10.87 -4.60
C GLU A 375 30.53 11.81 -3.46
N PHE A 376 29.78 11.34 -2.45
CA PHE A 376 29.47 12.14 -1.28
C PHE A 376 30.74 12.62 -0.59
N ARG A 377 31.69 11.70 -0.37
CA ARG A 377 32.97 12.00 0.29
C ARG A 377 33.82 13.00 -0.50
N GLU A 378 33.89 12.84 -1.82
CA GLU A 378 34.60 13.78 -2.69
C GLU A 378 34.02 15.19 -2.59
N ARG A 379 32.70 15.31 -2.54
CA ARG A 379 32.01 16.60 -2.42
C ARG A 379 32.15 17.22 -1.03
N TYR A 380 32.05 16.42 0.03
CA TYR A 380 31.79 16.94 1.38
C TYR A 380 32.91 16.76 2.40
N ASP A 381 33.77 15.74 2.31
CA ASP A 381 34.74 15.43 3.38
C ASP A 381 35.75 16.55 3.64
N SER A 382 36.02 17.38 2.63
CA SER A 382 36.94 18.52 2.76
C SER A 382 36.30 19.78 3.37
N LEU A 383 34.96 19.84 3.45
CA LEU A 383 34.24 21.02 3.92
C LEU A 383 34.23 21.11 5.46
N SER A 384 34.16 22.34 5.99
CA SER A 384 33.75 22.55 7.39
C SER A 384 32.30 22.16 7.60
N ASN A 385 31.86 22.02 8.85
CA ASN A 385 30.44 21.74 9.13
C ASN A 385 29.54 22.89 8.67
N ASP A 386 29.97 24.15 8.84
CA ASP A 386 29.26 25.33 8.31
C ASP A 386 29.09 25.25 6.79
N ALA A 387 30.17 25.02 6.04
CA ALA A 387 30.13 24.93 4.59
C ALA A 387 29.34 23.71 4.09
N PHE A 388 29.35 22.61 4.85
CA PHE A 388 28.53 21.43 4.55
C PHE A 388 27.04 21.74 4.68
N VAL A 389 26.62 22.37 5.78
CA VAL A 389 25.21 22.75 5.98
C VAL A 389 24.77 23.78 4.93
N GLU A 390 25.59 24.79 4.64
CA GLU A 390 25.33 25.76 3.57
C GLU A 390 25.13 25.08 2.21
N ALA A 391 25.95 24.07 1.89
CA ALA A 391 25.81 23.31 0.65
C ALA A 391 24.51 22.52 0.57
N LEU A 392 23.97 22.00 1.68
CA LEU A 392 22.68 21.31 1.69
C LEU A 392 21.51 22.26 1.45
N TYR A 393 21.53 23.45 2.07
CA TYR A 393 20.55 24.51 1.79
C TYR A 393 20.58 24.91 0.32
N ALA A 394 21.77 25.13 -0.24
CA ALA A 394 21.95 25.47 -1.65
C ALA A 394 21.43 24.37 -2.58
N ALA A 395 21.78 23.10 -2.32
CA ALA A 395 21.31 21.95 -3.10
C ALA A 395 19.78 21.79 -3.04
N SER A 396 19.16 22.20 -1.93
CA SER A 396 17.71 22.10 -1.73
C SER A 396 16.93 23.34 -2.19
N ASP A 397 17.60 24.36 -2.75
CA ASP A 397 17.05 25.69 -3.07
C ASP A 397 16.27 26.32 -1.89
N LEU A 398 16.82 26.19 -0.68
CA LEU A 398 16.22 26.66 0.55
C LEU A 398 16.98 27.85 1.15
N ASP A 399 16.23 28.79 1.74
CA ASP A 399 16.78 29.82 2.62
C ASP A 399 17.29 29.20 3.94
N GLU A 400 18.38 29.73 4.48
CA GLU A 400 19.04 29.24 5.71
C GLU A 400 18.16 29.26 6.97
N THR A 401 16.99 29.92 6.93
CA THR A 401 16.01 29.92 8.03
C THR A 401 14.96 28.80 7.91
N ALA A 402 14.85 28.14 6.75
CA ALA A 402 13.98 26.99 6.54
C ALA A 402 14.57 25.71 7.14
N ALA A 403 13.81 24.61 7.12
CA ALA A 403 14.26 23.28 7.53
C ALA A 403 14.96 23.29 8.90
N SER A 404 14.35 23.90 9.91
CA SER A 404 14.89 24.07 11.28
C SER A 404 16.06 25.06 11.47
N GLY A 405 16.62 25.60 10.38
CA GLY A 405 17.63 26.65 10.35
C GLY A 405 19.08 26.20 10.60
N THR A 406 20.05 26.87 9.97
CA THR A 406 21.50 26.54 10.02
C THR A 406 22.04 26.32 11.44
N ALA A 407 21.67 27.18 12.39
CA ALA A 407 22.17 27.08 13.77
C ALA A 407 21.78 25.77 14.46
N THR A 408 20.58 25.24 14.18
CA THR A 408 20.11 23.96 14.72
C THR A 408 20.93 22.80 14.18
N TRP A 409 21.22 22.80 12.88
CA TRP A 409 22.04 21.74 12.24
C TRP A 409 23.48 21.74 12.72
N LEU A 410 24.08 22.91 12.93
CA LEU A 410 25.42 23.00 13.50
C LEU A 410 25.49 22.49 14.94
N VAL A 411 24.43 22.70 15.73
CA VAL A 411 24.30 22.07 17.06
C VAL A 411 24.13 20.56 16.92
N TYR A 412 23.31 20.09 15.98
CA TYR A 412 23.07 18.67 15.74
C TYR A 412 24.38 17.91 15.44
N LEU A 413 25.26 18.49 14.61
CA LEU A 413 26.58 17.93 14.27
C LEU A 413 27.59 17.89 15.42
N GLN A 414 27.28 18.45 16.59
CA GLN A 414 28.15 18.32 17.77
C GLN A 414 28.04 16.92 18.41
N SER A 415 26.92 16.23 18.20
CA SER A 415 26.66 14.89 18.76
C SER A 415 26.30 13.83 17.73
N HIS A 416 26.14 14.21 16.45
CA HIS A 416 25.79 13.31 15.36
C HIS A 416 26.75 13.46 14.19
N SER A 417 26.85 12.41 13.40
CA SER A 417 27.59 12.37 12.14
C SER A 417 26.85 13.12 11.02
N ARG A 418 27.58 13.42 9.94
CA ARG A 418 26.97 13.96 8.72
C ARG A 418 26.02 12.98 8.05
N ALA A 419 26.26 11.68 8.17
CA ALA A 419 25.36 10.64 7.70
C ALA A 419 24.00 10.71 8.40
N GLU A 420 24.00 10.84 9.73
CA GLU A 420 22.76 11.02 10.51
C GLU A 420 22.06 12.33 10.17
N LEU A 421 22.82 13.42 9.95
CA LEU A 421 22.24 14.68 9.49
C LEU A 421 21.58 14.53 8.12
N VAL A 422 22.22 13.88 7.15
CA VAL A 422 21.65 13.65 5.81
C VAL A 422 20.33 12.90 5.89
N GLY A 423 20.27 11.83 6.69
CA GLY A 423 19.02 11.11 6.92
C GLY A 423 17.93 11.99 7.55
N ALA A 424 18.29 12.87 8.48
CA ALA A 424 17.35 13.81 9.09
C ALA A 424 16.94 14.97 8.15
N TRP A 425 17.83 15.37 7.23
CA TRP A 425 17.65 16.46 6.28
C TRP A 425 16.59 16.12 5.23
N ILE A 426 16.73 14.97 4.57
CA ILE A 426 15.77 14.51 3.55
C ILE A 426 14.39 14.18 4.14
N GLY A 427 14.28 14.06 5.47
CA GLY A 427 13.00 13.93 6.18
C GLY A 427 12.35 15.26 6.58
N GLN A 428 12.97 16.41 6.31
CA GLN A 428 12.36 17.72 6.61
C GLN A 428 11.25 18.05 5.61
N ALA A 429 10.09 18.47 6.12
CA ALA A 429 8.96 18.89 5.28
C ALA A 429 9.35 20.00 4.29
N ASP A 430 10.13 21.00 4.73
CA ASP A 430 10.57 22.09 3.85
C ASP A 430 11.48 21.60 2.72
N VAL A 431 12.31 20.57 2.96
CA VAL A 431 13.19 19.96 1.95
C VAL A 431 12.35 19.17 0.94
N ILE A 432 11.44 18.32 1.43
CA ILE A 432 10.53 17.56 0.58
C ILE A 432 9.69 18.52 -0.29
N ASP A 433 9.08 19.54 0.32
CA ASP A 433 8.23 20.51 -0.37
C ASP A 433 9.00 21.33 -1.43
N ALA A 434 10.28 21.63 -1.20
CA ALA A 434 11.10 22.36 -2.15
C ALA A 434 11.50 21.52 -3.37
N GLN A 435 11.73 20.22 -3.16
CA GLN A 435 12.21 19.32 -4.21
C GLN A 435 11.06 18.73 -5.05
N PHE A 436 9.90 18.48 -4.45
CA PHE A 436 8.71 18.06 -5.18
C PHE A 436 8.03 19.26 -5.88
N THR A 437 8.50 19.58 -7.07
CA THR A 437 7.90 20.64 -7.90
C THR A 437 6.63 20.17 -8.61
N THR A 438 5.99 21.03 -9.43
CA THR A 438 4.84 20.63 -10.26
C THR A 438 5.14 19.52 -11.26
N VAL A 439 6.41 19.27 -11.58
CA VAL A 439 6.84 18.18 -12.47
C VAL A 439 7.30 16.92 -11.71
N GLY A 440 7.23 16.94 -10.37
CA GLY A 440 7.77 15.89 -9.51
C GLY A 440 9.16 16.24 -8.96
N LEU A 441 9.70 15.28 -8.20
CA LEU A 441 11.10 15.13 -7.82
C LEU A 441 11.91 14.68 -9.04
#